data_AF-A0A7S1PBB6-F1
#
_entry.id   AF-A0A7S1PBB6-F1
#
_cell.length_a   1.000
_cell.length_b   1.000
_cell.length_c   1.000
_cell.angle_alpha   90.00
_cell.angle_beta   90.00
_cell.angle_gamma   90.00
#
_symmetry.space_group_name_H-M   'P 1'
#
loop_
_entity.id
_entity.type
_entity.pdbx_description
1 polymer ?
#
loop_
_entity_poly.entity_id
_entity_poly.type
_entity_poly.pdbx_seq_one_letter_code
_entity_poly.pdbx_strand_id
1 'polypeptide(L)'
;GVEEPTTAPTSPPVSEGTKLLSFLYSNRSQAFLKLERWEDAERDGRRAFEVNPDNIKAAYKCAVAMSRQGAGKLDEALKTVQTVVDYHVARKVESREAVELKANILKQIVEQQDKRRAVSAR
;
A
#
# COMPACT_ATOMS: atom_id res chain seq x y z
N GLY A 1 18.24 -28.04 22.93
CA GLY A 1 17.86 -26.62 22.84
C GLY A 1 16.92 -26.50 21.68
N VAL A 2 15.69 -26.03 21.92
CA VAL A 2 14.72 -25.81 20.84
C VAL A 2 15.13 -24.51 20.19
N GLU A 3 15.58 -24.56 18.94
CA GLU A 3 15.86 -23.37 18.15
C GLU A 3 14.54 -22.61 17.95
N GLU A 4 14.47 -21.38 18.46
CA GLU A 4 13.35 -20.49 18.17
C GLU A 4 13.25 -20.28 16.65
N PRO A 5 12.04 -20.27 16.07
CA PRO A 5 11.87 -20.01 14.66
C PRO A 5 12.47 -18.64 14.35
N THR A 6 13.36 -18.61 13.37
CA THR A 6 14.01 -17.39 12.86
C THR A 6 12.93 -16.40 12.44
N THR A 7 12.61 -15.49 13.37
CA THR A 7 11.58 -14.47 13.16
C THR A 7 12.11 -13.51 12.11
N ALA A 8 11.33 -13.33 11.03
CA ALA A 8 11.60 -12.29 10.03
C ALA A 8 11.80 -10.95 10.75
N PRO A 9 12.60 -10.00 10.20
CA PRO A 9 12.80 -8.70 10.83
C PRO A 9 11.44 -8.05 11.11
N THR A 10 11.10 -7.97 12.39
CA THR A 10 9.86 -7.37 12.88
C THR A 10 10.17 -5.95 13.29
N SER A 11 9.23 -5.05 13.00
CA SER A 11 9.30 -3.66 13.45
C SER A 11 9.37 -3.64 14.99
N PRO A 12 9.95 -2.60 15.62
CA PRO A 12 9.93 -2.51 17.07
C PRO A 12 8.50 -2.66 17.60
N PRO A 13 8.29 -3.39 18.71
CA PRO A 13 6.96 -3.69 19.21
C PRO A 13 6.23 -2.40 19.59
N VAL A 14 5.06 -2.18 18.99
CA VAL A 14 4.17 -1.06 19.31
C VAL A 14 3.17 -1.43 20.41
N SER A 15 2.72 -0.43 21.18
CA SER A 15 1.74 -0.63 22.24
C SER A 15 0.42 -1.21 21.72
N GLU A 16 -0.33 -1.91 22.56
CA GLU A 16 -1.63 -2.47 22.17
C GLU A 16 -2.62 -1.39 21.74
N GLY A 17 -2.60 -0.22 22.41
CA GLY A 17 -3.38 0.94 21.99
C GLY A 17 -3.00 1.44 20.59
N THR A 18 -1.72 1.41 20.25
CA THR A 18 -1.22 1.76 18.91
C THR A 18 -1.68 0.75 17.85
N LYS A 19 -1.67 -0.55 18.16
CA LYS A 19 -2.20 -1.58 17.24
C LYS A 19 -3.68 -1.37 16.98
N LEU A 20 -4.47 -1.16 18.04
CA LEU A 20 -5.90 -0.89 17.93
C LEU A 20 -6.16 0.35 17.06
N LEU A 21 -5.42 1.44 17.30
CA LEU A 21 -5.53 2.66 16.51
C LEU A 21 -5.23 2.40 15.02
N SER A 22 -4.19 1.61 14.71
CA SER A 22 -3.88 1.20 13.34
C SER A 22 -5.03 0.42 12.70
N PHE A 23 -5.64 -0.53 13.42
CA PHE A 23 -6.76 -1.30 12.91
C PHE A 23 -7.98 -0.43 12.63
N LEU A 24 -8.29 0.53 13.52
CA LEU A 24 -9.41 1.46 13.32
C LEU A 24 -9.21 2.33 12.07
N TYR A 25 -8.04 2.93 11.90
CA TYR A 25 -7.71 3.68 10.69
C TYR A 25 -7.77 2.77 9.44
N SER A 26 -7.21 1.56 9.50
CA SER A 26 -7.21 0.62 8.38
C SER A 26 -8.63 0.17 7.98
N ASN A 27 -9.53 0.01 8.94
CA ASN A 27 -10.93 -0.33 8.69
C ASN A 27 -11.69 0.84 8.07
N ARG A 28 -11.45 2.07 8.57
CA ARG A 28 -12.07 3.27 8.03
C ARG A 28 -11.56 3.59 6.61
N SER A 29 -10.27 3.41 6.35
CA SER A 29 -9.67 3.45 5.01
C SER A 29 -10.36 2.48 4.05
N GLN A 30 -10.61 1.23 4.50
CA GLN A 30 -11.33 0.24 3.69
C GLN A 30 -12.77 0.65 3.37
N ALA A 31 -13.46 1.28 4.32
CA ALA A 31 -14.80 1.83 4.08
C ALA A 31 -14.75 2.96 3.04
N PHE A 32 -13.77 3.86 3.13
CA PHE A 32 -13.57 4.92 2.14
C PHE A 32 -13.23 4.39 0.74
N LEU A 33 -12.45 3.32 0.62
CA LEU A 33 -12.21 2.65 -0.66
C LEU A 33 -13.52 2.15 -1.30
N LYS A 34 -14.43 1.57 -0.50
CA LYS A 34 -15.73 1.09 -0.98
C LYS A 34 -16.67 2.23 -1.39
N LEU A 35 -16.49 3.41 -0.81
CA LEU A 35 -17.23 4.63 -1.12
C LEU A 35 -16.57 5.48 -2.21
N GLU A 36 -15.48 4.98 -2.80
CA GLU A 36 -14.70 5.72 -3.81
C GLU A 36 -14.16 7.07 -3.34
N ARG A 37 -13.98 7.23 -2.01
CA ARG A 37 -13.39 8.42 -1.38
C ARG A 37 -11.88 8.23 -1.24
N TRP A 38 -11.18 8.42 -2.35
CA TRP A 38 -9.78 8.01 -2.47
C TRP A 38 -8.82 8.78 -1.57
N GLU A 39 -9.00 10.09 -1.41
CA GLU A 39 -8.13 10.93 -0.57
C GLU A 39 -8.28 10.59 0.91
N ASP A 40 -9.52 10.32 1.35
CA ASP A 40 -9.81 9.89 2.71
C ASP A 40 -9.25 8.49 2.99
N ALA A 41 -9.39 7.57 2.01
CA ALA A 41 -8.83 6.24 2.09
C ALA A 41 -7.30 6.25 2.16
N GLU A 42 -6.65 7.11 1.38
CA GLU A 42 -5.20 7.34 1.42
C GLU A 42 -4.78 7.85 2.80
N ARG A 43 -5.41 8.93 3.29
CA ARG A 43 -5.06 9.54 4.59
C ARG A 43 -5.10 8.51 5.72
N ASP A 44 -6.18 7.74 5.80
CA ASP A 44 -6.35 6.75 6.85
C ASP A 44 -5.45 5.52 6.66
N GLY A 45 -5.26 5.05 5.42
CA GLY A 45 -4.37 3.94 5.12
C GLY A 45 -2.92 4.27 5.47
N ARG A 46 -2.47 5.47 5.09
CA ARG A 46 -1.16 6.01 5.45
C ARG A 46 -1.01 6.11 6.96
N ARG A 47 -1.99 6.70 7.66
CA ARG A 47 -1.92 6.85 9.12
C ARG A 47 -1.87 5.51 9.84
N ALA A 48 -2.66 4.53 9.39
CA ALA A 48 -2.64 3.18 9.94
C ALA A 48 -1.27 2.51 9.80
N PHE A 49 -0.60 2.70 8.66
CA PHE A 49 0.73 2.15 8.40
C PHE A 49 1.83 2.87 9.17
N GLU A 50 1.79 4.20 9.26
CA GLU A 50 2.75 5.01 10.03
C GLU A 50 2.79 4.60 11.51
N VAL A 51 1.62 4.40 12.12
CA VAL A 51 1.55 4.06 13.56
C VAL A 51 1.84 2.58 13.82
N ASN A 52 1.64 1.69 12.85
CA ASN A 52 1.97 0.28 12.96
C ASN A 52 2.42 -0.27 11.59
N PRO A 53 3.73 -0.29 11.32
CA PRO A 53 4.27 -0.79 10.05
C PRO A 53 3.98 -2.28 9.80
N ASP A 54 3.72 -3.07 10.84
CA ASP A 54 3.37 -4.49 10.68
C ASP A 54 1.92 -4.69 10.20
N ASN A 55 1.08 -3.65 10.24
CA ASN A 55 -0.23 -3.66 9.58
C ASN A 55 -0.08 -3.40 8.08
N ILE A 56 0.61 -4.30 7.37
CA ILE A 56 0.93 -4.12 5.95
C ILE A 56 -0.31 -3.97 5.05
N LYS A 57 -1.47 -4.51 5.49
CA LYS A 57 -2.76 -4.31 4.82
C LYS A 57 -3.15 -2.84 4.72
N ALA A 58 -2.72 -2.00 5.65
CA ALA A 58 -2.94 -0.56 5.61
C ALA A 58 -2.15 0.10 4.46
N ALA A 59 -0.88 -0.26 4.27
CA ALA A 59 -0.08 0.20 3.14
C ALA A 59 -0.67 -0.25 1.80
N TYR A 60 -1.17 -1.49 1.71
CA TYR A 60 -1.88 -1.97 0.52
C TYR A 60 -3.10 -1.10 0.19
N LYS A 61 -3.97 -0.84 1.17
CA LYS A 61 -5.15 0.04 0.98
C LYS A 61 -4.75 1.46 0.58
N CYS A 62 -3.69 1.99 1.17
CA CYS A 62 -3.13 3.29 0.79
C CYS A 62 -2.70 3.32 -0.67
N ALA A 63 -1.97 2.31 -1.14
CA ALA A 63 -1.55 2.19 -2.54
C ALA A 63 -2.75 2.04 -3.49
N VAL A 64 -3.78 1.27 -3.12
CA VAL A 64 -5.02 1.17 -3.90
C VAL A 64 -5.66 2.56 -4.02
N ALA A 65 -5.81 3.29 -2.92
CA ALA A 65 -6.40 4.62 -2.91
C ALA A 65 -5.64 5.60 -3.80
N MET A 66 -4.31 5.66 -3.69
CA MET A 66 -3.45 6.50 -4.52
C MET A 66 -3.58 6.15 -6.01
N SER A 67 -3.64 4.85 -6.34
CA SER A 67 -3.79 4.39 -7.73
C SER A 67 -5.10 4.83 -8.39
N ARG A 68 -6.13 5.17 -7.58
CA ARG A 68 -7.45 5.60 -8.04
C ARG A 68 -7.58 7.12 -8.19
N GLN A 69 -6.66 7.90 -7.63
CA GLN A 69 -6.65 9.38 -7.75
C GLN A 69 -6.09 9.88 -9.10
N GLY A 70 -5.55 8.99 -9.93
CA GLY A 70 -5.03 9.33 -11.25
C GLY A 70 -3.54 9.70 -11.27
N ALA A 71 -3.10 10.34 -12.36
CA ALA A 71 -1.68 10.42 -12.73
C ALA A 71 -0.77 11.08 -11.69
N GLY A 72 -1.29 12.01 -10.86
CA GLY A 72 -0.50 12.71 -9.85
C GLY A 72 -0.01 11.83 -8.69
N LYS A 73 -0.56 10.61 -8.55
CA LYS A 73 -0.32 9.72 -7.41
C LYS A 73 0.26 8.36 -7.77
N LEU A 74 0.42 8.05 -9.06
CA LEU A 74 0.85 6.71 -9.50
C LEU A 74 2.26 6.34 -9.05
N ASP A 75 3.21 7.29 -9.05
CA ASP A 75 4.57 7.03 -8.59
C ASP A 75 4.63 6.72 -7.09
N GLU A 76 3.83 7.43 -6.29
CA GLU A 76 3.71 7.20 -4.85
C GLU A 76 2.99 5.87 -4.56
N ALA A 77 1.94 5.57 -5.32
CA ALA A 77 1.25 4.28 -5.26
C ALA A 77 2.20 3.11 -5.57
N LEU A 78 3.04 3.26 -6.61
CA LEU A 78 4.01 2.24 -7.03
C LEU A 78 5.04 1.95 -5.93
N LYS A 79 5.59 3.01 -5.32
CA LYS A 79 6.53 2.86 -4.19
C LYS A 79 5.86 2.18 -3.00
N THR A 80 4.63 2.60 -2.68
CA THR A 80 3.89 2.07 -1.53
C THR A 80 3.54 0.58 -1.71
N VAL A 81 3.07 0.17 -2.90
CA VAL A 81 2.80 -1.26 -3.16
C VAL A 81 4.09 -2.07 -3.25
N GLN A 82 5.21 -1.48 -3.68
CA GLN A 82 6.51 -2.16 -3.63
C GLN A 82 6.90 -2.51 -2.20
N THR A 83 6.70 -1.60 -1.23
CA THR A 83 6.91 -1.90 0.19
C THR A 83 6.06 -3.07 0.68
N VAL A 84 4.82 -3.19 0.21
CA VAL A 84 3.94 -4.33 0.53
C VAL A 84 4.52 -5.63 -0.04
N VAL A 85 4.95 -5.63 -1.29
CA VAL A 85 5.60 -6.80 -1.92
C VAL A 85 6.86 -7.19 -1.16
N ASP A 86 7.74 -6.25 -0.85
CA ASP A 86 9.00 -6.49 -0.13
C ASP A 86 8.75 -7.06 1.27
N TYR A 87 7.75 -6.55 1.98
CA TYR A 87 7.33 -7.05 3.29
C TYR A 87 6.92 -8.54 3.22
N HIS A 88 6.16 -8.90 2.18
CA HIS A 88 5.71 -10.27 1.96
C HIS A 88 6.85 -11.20 1.53
N VAL A 89 7.71 -10.75 0.61
CA VAL A 89 8.91 -11.49 0.17
C VAL A 89 9.84 -11.77 1.35
N ALA A 90 10.12 -10.77 2.20
CA ALA A 90 10.96 -10.94 3.39
C ALA A 90 10.41 -11.98 4.38
N ARG A 91 9.08 -12.18 4.38
CA ARG A 91 8.39 -13.17 5.22
C ARG A 91 8.11 -14.49 4.50
N LYS A 92 8.54 -14.64 3.25
CA LYS A 92 8.27 -15.81 2.39
C LYS A 92 6.76 -16.09 2.26
N VAL A 93 5.96 -15.03 2.26
CA VAL A 93 4.50 -15.08 2.07
C VAL A 93 4.20 -14.56 0.67
N GLU A 94 3.34 -15.25 -0.08
CA GLU A 94 2.89 -14.76 -1.37
C GLU A 94 1.83 -13.66 -1.19
N SER A 95 1.87 -12.63 -2.05
CA SER A 95 0.87 -11.57 -2.08
C SER A 95 0.47 -11.25 -3.51
N ARG A 96 -0.35 -12.13 -4.07
CA ARG A 96 -0.85 -12.02 -5.45
C ARG A 96 -1.53 -10.68 -5.71
N GLU A 97 -2.36 -10.22 -4.79
CA GLU A 97 -3.08 -8.93 -4.89
C GLU A 97 -2.12 -7.73 -4.98
N ALA A 98 -1.02 -7.74 -4.22
CA ALA A 98 -0.03 -6.65 -4.27
C ALA A 98 0.77 -6.67 -5.58
N VAL A 99 1.12 -7.87 -6.08
CA VAL A 99 1.81 -8.03 -7.37
C VAL A 99 0.92 -7.56 -8.52
N GLU A 100 -0.35 -7.95 -8.52
CA GLU A 100 -1.33 -7.51 -9.51
C GLU A 100 -1.56 -6.00 -9.46
N LEU A 101 -1.71 -5.42 -8.27
CA LEU A 101 -1.83 -3.97 -8.10
C LEU A 101 -0.61 -3.23 -8.66
N LYS A 102 0.61 -3.71 -8.36
CA LYS A 102 1.85 -3.15 -8.90
C LYS A 102 1.86 -3.18 -10.43
N ALA A 103 1.50 -4.30 -11.04
CA ALA A 103 1.43 -4.43 -12.49
C ALA A 103 0.41 -3.45 -13.11
N ASN A 104 -0.75 -3.30 -12.48
CA ASN A 104 -1.78 -2.36 -12.92
C ASN A 104 -1.32 -0.90 -12.84
N ILE A 105 -0.61 -0.51 -11.76
CA ILE A 105 -0.05 0.84 -11.62
C ILE A 105 1.01 1.11 -12.70
N LEU A 106 1.91 0.15 -12.95
CA LEU A 106 2.92 0.28 -14.01
C LEU A 106 2.27 0.48 -15.39
N LYS A 107 1.22 -0.30 -15.69
CA LYS A 107 0.46 -0.13 -16.93
C LYS A 107 -0.14 1.27 -17.03
N GLN A 108 -0.75 1.79 -15.96
CA GLN A 108 -1.29 3.16 -15.96
C GLN A 108 -0.20 4.21 -16.18
N ILE A 109 0.99 4.05 -15.58
CA ILE A 109 2.11 4.99 -15.78
C ILE A 109 2.52 5.03 -17.25
N VAL A 110 2.70 3.87 -17.88
CA VAL A 110 3.06 3.78 -19.31
C VAL A 110 2.00 4.43 -20.19
N GLU A 111 0.72 4.10 -19.97
CA GLU A 111 -0.39 4.71 -20.73
C GLU A 111 -0.43 6.23 -20.60
N GLN A 112 -0.10 6.78 -19.43
CA GLN A 112 -0.03 8.24 -19.22
C GLN A 112 1.17 8.86 -19.95
N GLN A 113 2.31 8.18 -19.99
CA GLN A 113 3.48 8.65 -20.73
C GLN A 113 3.22 8.67 -22.24
N ASP A 114 2.59 7.63 -22.78
CA ASP A 114 2.24 7.54 -24.19
C ASP A 114 1.25 8.63 -24.59
N LYS A 115 0.21 8.86 -23.77
CA LYS A 115 -0.74 9.97 -23.96
C LYS A 115 -0.03 11.33 -23.97
N ARG A 116 0.90 11.58 -23.03
CA ARG A 116 1.66 12.83 -22.98
C ARG A 116 2.55 13.02 -24.21
N ARG A 117 3.22 11.97 -24.68
CA ARG A 117 4.04 12.00 -25.90
C ARG A 117 3.20 12.29 -27.14
N ALA A 118 2.03 11.65 -27.27
CA ALA A 118 1.11 11.88 -28.39
C ALA A 118 0.57 13.32 -28.43
N VAL A 119 0.33 13.93 -27.26
CA VAL A 119 -0.06 15.35 -27.17
C VAL A 119 1.11 16.28 -27.53
N SER A 120 2.33 15.97 -27.08
CA SER A 120 3.52 16.79 -27.36
C SER A 120 4.01 16.72 -28.80
N ALA A 121 3.57 15.73 -29.57
CA ALA A 121 3.95 15.54 -30.98
C ALA A 121 2.96 16.18 -31.98
N ARG A 122 1.91 16.85 -31.47
CA ARG A 122 0.94 17.63 -32.26
C ARG A 122 1.23 19.12 -32.15
#